data_AF-A0A9D1M6F4-F1
#
_entry.id   AF-A0A9D1M6F4-F1
#
_cell.length_a   1.000
_cell.length_b   1.000
_cell.length_c   1.000
_cell.angle_alpha   90.00
_cell.angle_beta   90.00
_cell.angle_gamma   90.00
#
_symmetry.space_group_name_H-M   'P 1'
#
loop_
_entity.id
_entity.type
_entity.pdbx_description
1 polymer ?
#
loop_
_entity_poly.entity_id
_entity_poly.type
_entity_poly.pdbx_seq_one_letter_code
_entity_poly.pdbx_strand_id
1 'polypeptide(L)'
;SFYYFSMRWQGKILPPVSGEYELSLVVDDGARVWIDDELVLESWEVAPARHVSKRITFEKGKEYDVRVDYFQEGGGSEVKLAWRLPDELQKEQEDNKQNFLQSTYLPSGTKWYDFWTGTVYKGGRSVTKEYPLDIFPLFVKAGTILPMGPSIQYANEQSTDPVEIRIYKGGDASFVYYEDDGETYDYEQGKYATIEFTWNDQSNTLNISDRKGDFPGVQKDKTFHIVVVDETNGIGVNSATPSKQINYSGEALQIKL
;
A
#
# COMPACT_ATOMS: atom_id res chain seq x y z
N SER A 1 -55.90 9.99 -0.72
CA SER A 1 -54.55 9.82 -1.28
C SER A 1 -54.58 8.70 -2.29
N PHE A 2 -54.08 8.93 -3.50
CA PHE A 2 -53.95 7.89 -4.54
C PHE A 2 -52.68 7.09 -4.25
N TYR A 3 -52.83 5.92 -3.63
CA TYR A 3 -51.71 5.02 -3.34
C TYR A 3 -51.34 4.11 -4.53
N TYR A 4 -52.17 4.11 -5.58
CA TYR A 4 -51.99 3.32 -6.78
C TYR A 4 -52.18 4.24 -7.97
N PHE A 5 -51.16 4.34 -8.80
CA PHE A 5 -51.24 5.15 -10.02
C PHE A 5 -50.15 4.72 -11.00
N SER A 6 -50.32 5.12 -12.25
CA SER A 6 -49.26 5.04 -13.26
C SER A 6 -49.12 6.38 -13.97
N MET A 7 -47.93 6.62 -14.47
CA MET A 7 -47.60 7.83 -15.21
C MET A 7 -46.84 7.46 -16.47
N ARG A 8 -47.06 8.23 -17.53
CA ARG A 8 -46.26 8.18 -18.74
C ARG A 8 -45.79 9.59 -19.08
N TRP A 9 -44.49 9.74 -19.25
CA TRP A 9 -43.88 10.95 -19.79
C TRP A 9 -43.36 10.66 -21.19
N GLN A 10 -43.53 11.63 -22.08
CA GLN A 10 -42.94 11.61 -23.41
C GLN A 10 -42.26 12.96 -23.67
N GLY A 11 -41.13 12.92 -24.36
CA GLY A 11 -40.36 14.12 -24.67
C GLY A 11 -39.26 13.81 -25.67
N LYS A 12 -38.31 14.74 -25.78
CA LYS A 12 -37.14 14.61 -26.64
C LYS A 12 -35.88 14.87 -25.83
N ILE A 13 -34.83 14.11 -26.12
CA ILE A 13 -33.46 14.39 -25.68
C ILE A 13 -32.71 14.97 -26.87
N LEU A 14 -32.07 16.11 -26.66
CA LEU A 14 -31.15 16.74 -27.62
C LEU A 14 -29.74 16.77 -27.00
N PRO A 15 -28.87 15.80 -27.32
CA PRO A 15 -27.54 15.69 -26.73
C PRO A 15 -26.65 16.88 -27.14
N PRO A 16 -26.05 17.61 -26.19
CA PRO A 16 -25.15 18.73 -26.50
C PRO A 16 -23.76 18.26 -27.01
N VAL A 17 -23.40 17.01 -26.76
CA VAL A 17 -22.14 16.37 -27.20
C VAL A 17 -22.40 14.94 -27.68
N SER A 18 -21.51 14.41 -28.52
CA SER A 18 -21.54 13.00 -28.92
C SER A 18 -20.76 12.17 -27.89
N GLY A 19 -21.20 10.97 -27.61
CA GLY A 19 -20.45 10.03 -26.77
C GLY A 19 -21.35 9.12 -25.94
N GLU A 20 -20.71 8.42 -25.00
CA GLU A 20 -21.40 7.54 -24.05
C GLU A 20 -21.95 8.36 -22.88
N TYR A 21 -23.25 8.31 -22.68
CA TYR A 21 -23.97 8.86 -21.55
C TYR A 21 -24.35 7.72 -20.60
N GLU A 22 -24.48 8.02 -19.32
CA GLU A 22 -25.14 7.11 -18.39
C GLU A 22 -26.56 7.62 -18.11
N LEU A 23 -27.57 6.86 -18.52
CA LEU A 23 -28.95 7.07 -18.09
C LEU A 23 -29.17 6.39 -16.75
N SER A 24 -29.70 7.15 -15.79
CA SER A 24 -29.94 6.71 -14.42
C SER A 24 -31.41 6.89 -14.05
N LEU A 25 -31.96 5.90 -13.36
CA LEU A 25 -33.33 5.88 -12.86
C LEU A 25 -33.29 5.60 -11.35
N VAL A 26 -33.85 6.50 -10.54
CA VAL A 26 -34.26 6.18 -9.18
C VAL A 26 -35.74 5.89 -9.22
N VAL A 27 -36.17 4.72 -8.75
CA VAL A 27 -37.56 4.29 -8.84
C VAL A 27 -37.97 3.46 -7.63
N ASP A 28 -39.09 3.83 -7.01
CA ASP A 28 -39.90 2.98 -6.13
C ASP A 28 -40.92 2.21 -6.98
N ASP A 29 -41.16 0.94 -6.68
CA ASP A 29 -41.87 0.01 -7.55
C ASP A 29 -41.23 -0.06 -8.94
N GLY A 30 -41.94 0.34 -10.00
CA GLY A 30 -41.48 0.03 -11.35
C GLY A 30 -41.55 1.15 -12.37
N ALA A 31 -40.49 1.25 -13.17
CA ALA A 31 -40.44 2.11 -14.34
C ALA A 31 -39.63 1.50 -15.49
N ARG A 32 -39.90 2.00 -16.68
CA ARG A 32 -39.25 1.65 -17.95
C ARG A 32 -38.95 2.92 -18.73
N VAL A 33 -37.80 2.95 -19.39
CA VAL A 33 -37.33 4.07 -20.21
C VAL A 33 -37.09 3.57 -21.63
N TRP A 34 -37.65 4.26 -22.61
CA TRP A 34 -37.42 4.01 -24.03
C TRP A 34 -36.75 5.22 -24.69
N ILE A 35 -35.92 4.92 -25.68
CA ILE A 35 -35.28 5.88 -26.58
C ILE A 35 -35.55 5.42 -28.00
N ASP A 36 -36.17 6.27 -28.84
CA ASP A 36 -36.60 5.93 -30.20
C ASP A 36 -37.37 4.59 -30.28
N ASP A 37 -38.32 4.42 -29.36
CA ASP A 37 -39.13 3.20 -29.13
C ASP A 37 -38.36 1.92 -28.72
N GLU A 38 -37.03 1.97 -28.60
CA GLU A 38 -36.23 0.90 -28.03
C GLU A 38 -36.24 0.97 -26.50
N LEU A 39 -36.53 -0.15 -25.82
CA LEU A 39 -36.46 -0.23 -24.37
C LEU A 39 -34.98 -0.25 -23.93
N VAL A 40 -34.54 0.82 -23.27
CA VAL A 40 -33.13 0.97 -22.90
C VAL A 40 -32.88 0.67 -21.43
N LEU A 41 -33.78 1.02 -20.52
CA LEU A 41 -33.60 0.82 -19.07
C LEU A 41 -34.92 0.37 -18.45
N GLU A 42 -34.87 -0.65 -17.60
CA GLU A 42 -36.03 -1.29 -17.01
C GLU A 42 -35.76 -1.65 -15.55
N SER A 43 -36.76 -1.40 -14.71
CA SER A 43 -36.90 -2.01 -13.40
C SER A 43 -38.40 -2.11 -13.14
N TRP A 44 -39.05 -3.23 -13.48
CA TRP A 44 -40.51 -3.35 -13.54
C TRP A 44 -41.07 -4.37 -12.53
N GLU A 45 -40.96 -4.06 -11.25
CA GLU A 45 -41.37 -4.94 -10.14
C GLU A 45 -41.88 -4.09 -8.96
N VAL A 46 -42.63 -4.68 -8.03
CA VAL A 46 -43.03 -4.03 -6.76
C VAL A 46 -41.86 -4.15 -5.79
N ALA A 47 -41.20 -3.04 -5.47
CA ALA A 47 -39.97 -3.03 -4.67
C ALA A 47 -39.66 -1.64 -4.13
N PRO A 48 -38.91 -1.53 -3.01
CA PRO A 48 -38.45 -0.23 -2.51
C PRO A 48 -37.64 0.57 -3.53
N ALA A 49 -37.60 1.89 -3.32
CA ALA A 49 -36.78 2.84 -4.06
C ALA A 49 -35.33 2.34 -4.27
N ARG A 50 -34.91 2.26 -5.53
CA ARG A 50 -33.57 1.81 -5.93
C ARG A 50 -33.07 2.56 -7.15
N HIS A 51 -31.75 2.50 -7.34
CA HIS A 51 -31.07 3.05 -8.51
C HIS A 51 -30.78 1.94 -9.53
N VAL A 52 -31.13 2.17 -10.78
CA VAL A 52 -30.69 1.38 -11.94
C VAL A 52 -30.14 2.32 -13.00
N SER A 53 -29.16 1.86 -13.77
CA SER A 53 -28.54 2.68 -14.82
C SER A 53 -28.09 1.87 -16.01
N LYS A 54 -27.90 2.53 -17.15
CA LYS A 54 -27.31 1.95 -18.36
C LYS A 54 -26.55 3.00 -19.16
N ARG A 55 -25.47 2.57 -19.78
CA ARG A 55 -24.71 3.36 -20.76
C ARG A 55 -25.37 3.31 -22.13
N ILE A 56 -25.51 4.46 -22.77
CA ILE A 56 -26.05 4.62 -24.12
C ILE A 56 -25.21 5.63 -24.90
N THR A 57 -25.01 5.39 -26.20
CA THR A 57 -24.29 6.34 -27.05
C THR A 57 -25.27 7.26 -27.77
N PHE A 58 -25.01 8.56 -27.68
CA PHE A 58 -25.79 9.59 -28.35
C PHE A 58 -24.91 10.39 -29.33
N GLU A 59 -25.53 10.93 -30.37
CA GLU A 59 -24.92 11.83 -31.34
C GLU A 59 -25.34 13.28 -31.07
N LYS A 60 -24.37 14.20 -31.03
CA LYS A 60 -24.60 15.62 -30.83
C LYS A 60 -25.62 16.17 -31.82
N GLY A 61 -26.63 16.87 -31.31
CA GLY A 61 -27.61 17.58 -32.11
C GLY A 61 -28.64 16.70 -32.81
N LYS A 62 -28.57 15.37 -32.67
CA LYS A 62 -29.63 14.45 -33.09
C LYS A 62 -30.70 14.40 -32.00
N GLU A 63 -31.96 14.61 -32.37
CA GLU A 63 -33.07 14.44 -31.43
C GLU A 63 -33.40 12.96 -31.26
N TYR A 64 -33.65 12.55 -30.03
CA TYR A 64 -34.10 11.21 -29.67
C TYR A 64 -35.40 11.30 -28.91
N ASP A 65 -36.41 10.51 -29.28
CA ASP A 65 -37.68 10.47 -28.57
C ASP A 65 -37.51 9.67 -27.28
N VAL A 66 -37.87 10.24 -26.14
CA VAL A 66 -37.81 9.57 -24.83
C VAL A 66 -39.23 9.29 -24.32
N ARG A 67 -39.43 8.08 -23.80
CA ARG A 67 -40.63 7.71 -23.04
C ARG A 67 -40.22 7.14 -21.70
N VAL A 68 -40.95 7.50 -20.65
CA VAL A 68 -40.85 6.87 -19.33
C VAL A 68 -42.23 6.42 -18.91
N ASP A 69 -42.36 5.13 -18.58
CA ASP A 69 -43.56 4.57 -17.96
C ASP A 69 -43.21 4.24 -16.51
N TYR A 70 -44.12 4.55 -15.60
CA TYR A 70 -43.95 4.35 -14.17
C TYR A 70 -45.25 3.84 -13.55
N PHE A 71 -45.16 2.97 -12.55
CA PHE A 71 -46.28 2.58 -11.71
C PHE A 71 -45.88 2.62 -10.23
N GLN A 72 -46.87 2.94 -9.39
CA GLN A 72 -46.82 2.84 -7.94
C GLN A 72 -47.89 1.87 -7.44
N GLU A 73 -47.50 0.98 -6.54
CA GLU A 73 -48.29 -0.09 -5.93
C GLU A 73 -48.30 0.04 -4.39
N GLY A 74 -48.68 1.21 -3.88
CA GLY A 74 -48.83 1.49 -2.45
C GLY A 74 -47.65 2.24 -1.83
N GLY A 75 -47.81 2.78 -0.61
CA GLY A 75 -46.69 3.44 0.09
C GLY A 75 -46.31 4.82 -0.47
N GLY A 76 -45.01 5.17 -0.37
CA GLY A 76 -44.47 6.45 -0.83
C GLY A 76 -43.83 6.32 -2.21
N SER A 77 -44.11 7.24 -3.12
CA SER A 77 -43.66 7.16 -4.52
C SER A 77 -42.37 7.94 -4.79
N GLU A 78 -41.50 7.37 -5.62
CA GLU A 78 -40.32 8.07 -6.16
C GLU A 78 -40.06 7.61 -7.59
N VAL A 79 -39.87 8.56 -8.50
CA VAL A 79 -39.30 8.31 -9.81
C VAL A 79 -38.47 9.52 -10.26
N LYS A 80 -37.22 9.29 -10.64
CA LYS A 80 -36.29 10.30 -11.15
C LYS A 80 -35.51 9.73 -12.31
N LEU A 81 -35.61 10.35 -13.48
CA LEU A 81 -34.70 10.12 -14.60
C LEU A 81 -33.60 11.19 -14.54
N ALA A 82 -32.34 10.75 -14.62
CA ALA A 82 -31.17 11.60 -14.71
C ALA A 82 -30.21 11.05 -15.78
N TRP A 83 -29.26 11.86 -16.20
CA TRP A 83 -28.18 11.43 -17.07
C TRP A 83 -26.86 12.10 -16.69
N ARG A 84 -25.75 11.38 -16.90
CA ARG A 84 -24.39 11.94 -16.86
C ARG A 84 -23.84 12.06 -18.27
N LEU A 85 -23.22 13.19 -18.58
CA LEU A 85 -22.58 13.47 -19.87
C LEU A 85 -21.26 12.69 -20.00
N PRO A 86 -20.76 12.47 -21.23
CA PRO A 86 -19.47 11.82 -21.47
C PRO A 86 -18.32 12.45 -20.67
N ASP A 87 -18.24 13.78 -20.61
CA ASP A 87 -17.16 14.49 -19.91
C ASP A 87 -17.30 14.38 -18.38
N GLU A 88 -18.53 14.26 -17.85
CA GLU A 88 -18.76 14.04 -16.42
C GLU A 88 -18.33 12.63 -16.01
N LEU A 89 -18.59 11.63 -16.86
CA LEU A 89 -18.11 10.25 -16.65
C LEU A 89 -16.59 10.17 -16.73
N GLN A 90 -15.97 10.87 -17.69
CA GLN A 90 -14.51 10.95 -17.79
C GLN A 90 -13.90 11.64 -16.57
N LYS A 91 -14.47 12.78 -16.17
CA LYS A 91 -14.00 13.51 -14.99
C LYS A 91 -14.14 12.70 -13.71
N GLU A 92 -15.24 11.98 -13.50
CA GLU A 92 -15.39 11.09 -12.36
C GLU A 92 -14.36 9.96 -12.37
N GLN A 93 -14.03 9.40 -13.54
CA GLN A 93 -12.95 8.42 -13.66
C GLN A 93 -11.58 9.01 -13.33
N GLU A 94 -11.32 10.26 -13.73
CA GLU A 94 -10.09 10.98 -13.39
C GLU A 94 -10.01 11.35 -11.91
N ASP A 95 -11.09 11.88 -11.33
CA ASP A 95 -11.19 12.23 -9.91
C ASP A 95 -11.05 10.99 -9.01
N ASN A 96 -11.57 9.84 -9.46
CA ASN A 96 -11.42 8.55 -8.77
C ASN A 96 -10.07 7.86 -9.04
N LYS A 97 -9.21 8.42 -9.91
CA LYS A 97 -7.88 7.87 -10.16
C LYS A 97 -7.02 8.12 -8.93
N GLN A 98 -6.88 7.10 -8.08
CA GLN A 98 -5.99 7.17 -6.93
C GLN A 98 -4.57 7.54 -7.37
N ASN A 99 -4.05 8.62 -6.78
CA ASN A 99 -2.68 9.05 -7.00
C ASN A 99 -1.79 8.49 -5.90
N PHE A 100 -1.01 7.48 -6.26
CA PHE A 100 -0.07 6.79 -5.38
C PHE A 100 1.34 7.39 -5.43
N LEU A 101 1.54 8.51 -6.12
CA LEU A 101 2.83 9.19 -6.17
C LEU A 101 3.15 9.85 -4.84
N GLN A 102 4.27 9.43 -4.24
CA GLN A 102 4.87 10.11 -3.10
C GLN A 102 6.24 10.66 -3.48
N SER A 103 6.55 11.84 -2.94
CA SER A 103 7.82 12.52 -3.17
C SER A 103 8.59 12.66 -1.86
N THR A 104 9.76 12.03 -1.78
CA THR A 104 10.62 12.02 -0.59
C THR A 104 11.94 12.73 -0.89
N TYR A 105 12.26 13.77 -0.13
CA TYR A 105 13.57 14.42 -0.22
C TYR A 105 14.64 13.56 0.48
N LEU A 106 15.70 13.24 -0.25
CA LEU A 106 16.86 12.52 0.26
C LEU A 106 17.99 13.52 0.56
N PRO A 107 18.42 13.67 1.83
CA PRO A 107 19.49 14.60 2.19
C PRO A 107 20.79 14.36 1.42
N SER A 108 21.49 15.44 1.06
CA SER A 108 22.81 15.38 0.42
C SER A 108 23.90 14.83 1.33
N GLY A 109 25.05 14.49 0.75
CA GLY A 109 26.24 14.06 1.49
C GLY A 109 26.45 12.54 1.55
N THR A 110 25.48 11.77 1.06
CA THR A 110 25.60 10.31 0.96
C THR A 110 24.67 9.75 -0.12
N LYS A 111 24.70 8.42 -0.28
CA LYS A 111 23.75 7.64 -1.06
C LYS A 111 22.66 7.08 -0.14
N TRP A 112 21.53 6.74 -0.73
CA TRP A 112 20.36 6.18 -0.04
C TRP A 112 19.88 4.97 -0.82
N TYR A 113 19.61 3.88 -0.12
CA TYR A 113 19.02 2.66 -0.67
C TYR A 113 17.52 2.73 -0.45
N ASP A 114 16.73 2.54 -1.49
CA ASP A 114 15.30 2.26 -1.33
C ASP A 114 15.16 0.89 -0.66
N PHE A 115 14.55 0.85 0.53
CA PHE A 115 14.46 -0.37 1.34
C PHE A 115 13.77 -1.51 0.61
N TRP A 116 12.78 -1.20 -0.23
CA TRP A 116 11.92 -2.17 -0.89
C TRP A 116 12.54 -2.76 -2.15
N THR A 117 13.40 -1.99 -2.83
CA THR A 117 13.93 -2.34 -4.15
C THR A 117 15.45 -2.48 -4.19
N GLY A 118 16.15 -2.04 -3.14
CA GLY A 118 17.61 -1.99 -3.10
C GLY A 118 18.23 -0.91 -4.01
N THR A 119 17.42 -0.21 -4.82
CA THR A 119 17.90 0.81 -5.76
C THR A 119 18.61 1.94 -5.02
N VAL A 120 19.77 2.34 -5.54
CA VAL A 120 20.62 3.35 -4.90
C VAL A 120 20.42 4.73 -5.52
N TYR A 121 20.10 5.71 -4.69
CA TYR A 121 19.92 7.12 -5.05
C TYR A 121 21.05 7.96 -4.48
N LYS A 122 21.60 8.88 -5.28
CA LYS A 122 22.39 9.98 -4.75
C LYS A 122 21.48 10.93 -3.97
N GLY A 123 21.91 11.37 -2.79
CA GLY A 123 21.22 12.39 -2.00
C GLY A 123 21.34 13.81 -2.59
N GLY A 124 20.61 14.75 -2.00
CA GLY A 124 20.47 16.15 -2.44
C GLY A 124 19.36 16.36 -3.46
N ARG A 125 18.39 15.43 -3.52
CA ARG A 125 17.27 15.48 -4.46
C ARG A 125 16.03 14.82 -3.87
N SER A 126 14.87 15.17 -4.41
CA SER A 126 13.64 14.41 -4.17
C SER A 126 13.56 13.21 -5.11
N VAL A 127 13.04 12.11 -4.60
CA VAL A 127 12.65 10.93 -5.37
C VAL A 127 11.14 10.85 -5.35
N THR A 128 10.52 10.89 -6.53
CA THR A 128 9.08 10.72 -6.70
C THR A 128 8.81 9.34 -7.29
N LYS A 129 8.01 8.54 -6.61
CA LYS A 129 7.66 7.18 -6.99
C LYS A 129 6.23 6.86 -6.63
N GLU A 130 5.65 5.92 -7.37
CA GLU A 130 4.37 5.33 -7.05
C GLU A 130 4.55 4.27 -5.97
N TYR A 131 3.80 4.37 -4.88
CA TYR A 131 3.79 3.38 -3.81
C TYR A 131 2.35 2.91 -3.57
N PRO A 132 2.06 1.60 -3.64
CA PRO A 132 0.74 1.09 -3.30
C PRO A 132 0.38 1.43 -1.84
N LEU A 133 -0.91 1.39 -1.49
CA LEU A 133 -1.43 1.85 -0.19
C LEU A 133 -0.78 1.18 1.03
N ASP A 134 -0.23 -0.01 0.87
CA ASP A 134 0.39 -0.83 1.90
C ASP A 134 1.91 -0.62 2.03
N ILE A 135 2.50 0.25 1.20
CA ILE A 135 3.94 0.56 1.23
C ILE A 135 4.14 2.06 1.45
N PHE A 136 4.92 2.41 2.46
CA PHE A 136 5.40 3.78 2.66
C PHE A 136 6.82 3.95 2.09
N PRO A 137 7.20 5.14 1.59
CA PRO A 137 8.56 5.40 1.14
C PRO A 137 9.55 5.24 2.30
N LEU A 138 10.47 4.30 2.16
CA LEU A 138 11.50 4.02 3.15
C LEU A 138 12.86 3.93 2.47
N PHE A 139 13.79 4.75 2.93
CA PHE A 139 15.14 4.81 2.38
C PHE A 139 16.16 4.66 3.50
N VAL A 140 17.12 3.76 3.32
CA VAL A 140 18.20 3.47 4.25
C VAL A 140 19.45 4.20 3.81
N LYS A 141 20.10 4.89 4.74
CA LYS A 141 21.34 5.62 4.46
C LYS A 141 22.47 4.63 4.13
N ALA A 142 23.28 4.91 3.10
CA ALA A 142 24.53 4.19 2.88
C ALA A 142 25.47 4.33 4.09
N GLY A 143 26.18 3.25 4.43
CA GLY A 143 26.93 3.12 5.67
C GLY A 143 26.03 2.82 6.86
N THR A 144 25.11 1.88 6.70
CA THR A 144 24.21 1.41 7.77
C THR A 144 24.38 -0.10 7.98
N ILE A 145 24.41 -0.51 9.25
CA ILE A 145 24.20 -1.89 9.67
C ILE A 145 22.80 -1.96 10.28
N LEU A 146 21.93 -2.80 9.73
CA LEU A 146 20.54 -2.96 10.16
C LEU A 146 20.30 -4.41 10.58
N PRO A 147 20.14 -4.69 11.88
CA PRO A 147 19.64 -5.98 12.34
C PRO A 147 18.16 -6.15 12.03
N MET A 148 17.81 -7.32 11.54
CA MET A 148 16.45 -7.79 11.27
C MET A 148 16.26 -9.07 12.09
N GLY A 149 15.41 -9.00 13.11
CA GLY A 149 15.10 -10.14 13.97
C GLY A 149 14.27 -11.20 13.26
N PRO A 150 14.15 -12.40 13.85
CA PRO A 150 13.28 -13.44 13.31
C PRO A 150 11.80 -13.05 13.41
N SER A 151 10.96 -13.70 12.61
CA SER A 151 9.51 -13.54 12.70
C SER A 151 8.99 -14.18 13.99
N ILE A 152 8.64 -13.35 14.97
CA ILE A 152 8.08 -13.73 16.26
C ILE A 152 6.66 -13.19 16.42
N GLN A 153 5.83 -13.86 17.23
CA GLN A 153 4.43 -13.51 17.48
C GLN A 153 4.27 -12.45 18.57
N TYR A 154 5.22 -12.37 19.51
CA TYR A 154 5.23 -11.38 20.59
C TYR A 154 6.67 -11.04 21.00
N ALA A 155 6.88 -9.85 21.56
CA ALA A 155 8.22 -9.27 21.78
C ALA A 155 9.16 -10.13 22.64
N ASN A 156 8.63 -10.85 23.63
CA ASN A 156 9.40 -11.67 24.56
C ASN A 156 9.49 -13.15 24.10
N GLU A 157 9.06 -13.47 22.88
CA GLU A 157 9.23 -14.82 22.35
C GLU A 157 10.71 -15.09 22.10
N GLN A 158 11.25 -16.06 22.83
CA GLN A 158 12.62 -16.50 22.60
C GLN A 158 12.67 -17.33 21.32
N SER A 159 13.35 -16.81 20.30
CA SER A 159 13.68 -17.56 19.09
C SER A 159 15.17 -17.86 19.01
N THR A 160 15.51 -19.07 18.57
CA THR A 160 16.89 -19.46 18.23
C THR A 160 17.20 -19.25 16.75
N ASP A 161 16.24 -18.71 16.00
CA ASP A 161 16.40 -18.43 14.58
C ASP A 161 17.48 -17.36 14.35
N PRO A 162 18.15 -17.40 13.19
CA PRO A 162 19.21 -16.45 12.89
C PRO A 162 18.73 -14.99 12.89
N VAL A 163 19.54 -14.09 13.44
CA VAL A 163 19.36 -12.65 13.27
C VAL A 163 20.04 -12.24 11.97
N GLU A 164 19.29 -11.59 11.08
CA GLU A 164 19.82 -11.10 9.81
C GLU A 164 20.48 -9.74 10.03
N ILE A 165 21.75 -9.60 9.63
CA ILE A 165 22.52 -8.37 9.74
C ILE A 165 22.73 -7.83 8.32
N ARG A 166 21.91 -6.84 7.94
CA ARG A 166 22.00 -6.18 6.63
C ARG A 166 23.04 -5.07 6.64
N ILE A 167 23.94 -5.10 5.67
CA ILE A 167 24.98 -4.10 5.45
C ILE A 167 24.64 -3.31 4.19
N TYR A 168 24.32 -2.03 4.37
CA TYR A 168 24.11 -1.07 3.31
C TYR A 168 25.43 -0.34 3.04
N LYS A 169 26.15 -0.78 2.00
CA LYS A 169 27.49 -0.28 1.65
C LYS A 169 27.49 1.20 1.26
N GLY A 170 28.68 1.77 1.09
CA GLY A 170 28.90 3.16 0.66
C GLY A 170 29.30 4.11 1.78
N GLY A 171 29.67 3.57 2.94
CA GLY A 171 30.26 4.28 4.08
C GLY A 171 30.58 3.32 5.21
N ASP A 172 31.54 3.68 6.06
CA ASP A 172 31.79 2.93 7.30
C ASP A 172 30.57 3.04 8.22
N ALA A 173 30.36 2.01 9.04
CA ALA A 173 29.18 1.93 9.91
C ALA A 173 29.51 1.26 11.24
N SER A 174 28.75 1.59 12.27
CA SER A 174 28.81 0.93 13.58
C SER A 174 27.39 0.75 14.13
N PHE A 175 27.14 -0.39 14.75
CA PHE A 175 25.88 -0.68 15.43
C PHE A 175 26.13 -1.49 16.70
N VAL A 176 25.51 -1.12 17.81
CA VAL A 176 25.56 -1.89 19.06
C VAL A 176 24.25 -2.65 19.19
N TYR A 177 24.33 -3.98 19.07
CA TYR A 177 23.21 -4.88 19.33
C TYR A 177 23.09 -5.08 20.84
N TYR A 178 21.95 -4.66 21.39
CA TYR A 178 21.66 -4.65 22.82
C TYR A 178 20.54 -5.63 23.13
N GLU A 179 20.69 -6.37 24.23
CA GLU A 179 19.67 -7.28 24.75
C GLU A 179 19.65 -7.23 26.29
N ASP A 180 18.45 -7.29 26.86
CA ASP A 180 18.19 -7.55 28.27
C ASP A 180 16.99 -8.49 28.41
N ASP A 181 16.40 -8.60 29.60
CA ASP A 181 15.24 -9.48 29.82
C ASP A 181 13.92 -8.93 29.25
N GLY A 182 13.89 -7.66 28.80
CA GLY A 182 12.70 -7.00 28.26
C GLY A 182 11.54 -6.80 29.25
N GLU A 183 11.70 -7.17 30.52
CA GLU A 183 10.59 -7.23 31.49
C GLU A 183 10.86 -6.44 32.77
N THR A 184 12.13 -6.34 33.21
CA THR A 184 12.48 -5.77 34.51
C THR A 184 13.37 -4.54 34.39
N TYR A 185 13.71 -3.94 35.54
CA TYR A 185 14.68 -2.84 35.65
C TYR A 185 16.11 -3.34 35.92
N ASP A 186 16.38 -4.64 35.78
CA ASP A 186 17.69 -5.20 36.10
C ASP A 186 18.82 -4.67 35.20
N TYR A 187 18.48 -4.10 34.04
CA TYR A 187 19.44 -3.38 33.18
C TYR A 187 20.10 -2.20 33.91
N GLU A 188 19.41 -1.53 34.85
CA GLU A 188 19.97 -0.45 35.67
C GLU A 188 21.12 -0.96 36.58
N GLN A 189 21.12 -2.26 36.88
CA GLN A 189 22.14 -2.95 37.65
C GLN A 189 23.19 -3.64 36.75
N GLY A 190 23.16 -3.39 35.45
CA GLY A 190 24.09 -3.96 34.47
C GLY A 190 23.73 -5.35 33.97
N LYS A 191 22.47 -5.79 34.13
CA LYS A 191 21.99 -7.07 33.58
C LYS A 191 21.48 -6.91 32.15
N TYR A 192 22.43 -6.73 31.24
CA TYR A 192 22.20 -6.69 29.81
C TYR A 192 23.46 -7.19 29.08
N ALA A 193 23.32 -7.51 27.80
CA ALA A 193 24.43 -7.87 26.94
C ALA A 193 24.49 -6.95 25.71
N THR A 194 25.69 -6.68 25.24
CA THR A 194 25.94 -5.92 24.00
C THR A 194 26.93 -6.62 23.09
N ILE A 195 26.73 -6.48 21.78
CA ILE A 195 27.62 -6.94 20.72
C ILE A 195 27.79 -5.78 19.73
N GLU A 196 29.01 -5.28 19.55
CA GLU A 196 29.28 -4.20 18.61
C GLU A 196 29.65 -4.76 17.24
N PHE A 197 28.95 -4.28 16.22
CA PHE A 197 29.24 -4.53 14.82
C PHE A 197 29.89 -3.29 14.22
N THR A 198 31.02 -3.45 13.55
CA THR A 198 31.67 -2.36 12.80
C THR A 198 31.95 -2.80 11.37
N TRP A 199 31.56 -1.98 10.41
CA TRP A 199 31.78 -2.18 8.99
C TRP A 199 32.82 -1.19 8.48
N ASN A 200 33.84 -1.71 7.82
CA ASN A 200 34.78 -0.92 7.03
C ASN A 200 34.47 -1.10 5.54
N ASP A 201 34.01 -0.04 4.89
CA ASP A 201 33.49 -0.10 3.52
C ASP A 201 34.61 -0.26 2.48
N GLN A 202 35.75 0.40 2.71
CA GLN A 202 36.89 0.31 1.80
C GLN A 202 37.45 -1.11 1.72
N SER A 203 37.49 -1.80 2.86
CA SER A 203 37.99 -3.17 2.93
C SER A 203 36.89 -4.22 2.85
N ASN A 204 35.61 -3.87 2.76
CA ASN A 204 34.49 -4.82 2.86
C ASN A 204 34.63 -5.79 4.04
N THR A 205 34.95 -5.26 5.22
CA THR A 205 35.19 -6.09 6.41
C THR A 205 34.20 -5.74 7.50
N LEU A 206 33.46 -6.74 7.98
CA LEU A 206 32.64 -6.67 9.18
C LEU A 206 33.45 -7.22 10.36
N ASN A 207 33.55 -6.44 11.44
CA ASN A 207 34.01 -6.96 12.73
C ASN A 207 32.82 -7.08 13.67
N ILE A 208 32.74 -8.20 14.37
CA ILE A 208 31.83 -8.47 15.47
C ILE A 208 32.70 -8.50 16.73
N SER A 209 32.43 -7.64 17.71
CA SER A 209 33.23 -7.57 18.95
C SER A 209 32.99 -8.78 19.86
N ASP A 210 33.77 -8.91 20.93
CA ASP A 210 33.38 -9.75 22.07
C ASP A 210 32.04 -9.26 22.65
N ARG A 211 31.25 -10.19 23.18
CA ARG A 211 30.02 -9.86 23.91
C ARG A 211 30.40 -9.26 25.25
N LYS A 212 29.82 -8.10 25.58
CA LYS A 212 29.99 -7.44 26.87
C LYS A 212 28.71 -7.56 27.69
N GLY A 213 28.84 -7.91 28.96
CA GLY A 213 27.70 -8.07 29.86
C GLY A 213 27.04 -9.45 29.76
N ASP A 214 26.07 -9.67 30.66
CA ASP A 214 25.33 -10.92 30.79
C ASP A 214 24.02 -10.67 31.53
N PHE A 215 22.99 -11.48 31.26
CA PHE A 215 21.72 -11.44 31.97
C PHE A 215 21.07 -12.83 32.02
N PRO A 216 20.19 -13.11 33.00
CA PRO A 216 19.47 -14.38 33.08
C PRO A 216 18.71 -14.67 31.78
N GLY A 217 18.98 -15.81 31.15
CA GLY A 217 18.31 -16.22 29.92
C GLY A 217 18.95 -15.73 28.62
N VAL A 218 20.10 -15.03 28.67
CA VAL A 218 20.82 -14.67 27.45
C VAL A 218 21.19 -15.90 26.63
N GLN A 219 21.03 -15.81 25.31
CA GLN A 219 21.52 -16.83 24.40
C GLN A 219 23.05 -16.70 24.26
N LYS A 220 23.76 -17.72 24.76
CA LYS A 220 25.23 -17.76 24.72
C LYS A 220 25.77 -17.94 23.31
N ASP A 221 25.11 -18.77 22.52
CA ASP A 221 25.38 -18.97 21.10
C ASP A 221 24.27 -18.32 20.26
N LYS A 222 24.65 -17.62 19.19
CA LYS A 222 23.74 -16.99 18.23
C LYS A 222 24.17 -17.28 16.81
N THR A 223 23.19 -17.36 15.91
CA THR A 223 23.46 -17.42 14.48
C THR A 223 23.19 -16.06 13.86
N PHE A 224 24.18 -15.49 13.16
CA PHE A 224 24.01 -14.28 12.36
C PHE A 224 24.03 -14.61 10.87
N HIS A 225 23.03 -14.13 10.15
CA HIS A 225 22.98 -14.14 8.69
C HIS A 225 23.46 -12.79 8.18
N ILE A 226 24.71 -12.72 7.71
CA ILE A 226 25.29 -11.49 7.20
C ILE A 226 24.87 -11.31 5.74
N VAL A 227 24.22 -10.19 5.45
CA VAL A 227 23.64 -9.88 4.14
C VAL A 227 24.21 -8.56 3.66
N VAL A 228 24.90 -8.57 2.52
CA VAL A 228 25.23 -7.33 1.80
C VAL A 228 24.05 -6.97 0.90
N VAL A 229 23.47 -5.80 1.10
CA VAL A 229 22.26 -5.38 0.38
C VAL A 229 22.58 -4.88 -1.03
N ASP A 230 21.81 -5.35 -2.00
CA ASP A 230 21.80 -4.88 -3.39
C ASP A 230 20.38 -4.87 -3.98
N GLU A 231 20.23 -4.66 -5.29
CA GLU A 231 18.92 -4.59 -5.96
C GLU A 231 18.21 -5.96 -6.07
N THR A 232 18.86 -7.04 -5.67
CA THR A 232 18.37 -8.43 -5.78
C THR A 232 18.28 -9.16 -4.44
N ASN A 233 18.95 -8.67 -3.39
CA ASN A 233 19.03 -9.35 -2.10
C ASN A 233 19.07 -8.35 -0.94
N GLY A 234 18.49 -8.71 0.21
CA GLY A 234 18.42 -7.83 1.38
C GLY A 234 17.37 -6.71 1.28
N ILE A 235 16.34 -6.91 0.44
CA ILE A 235 15.29 -5.93 0.15
C ILE A 235 13.99 -6.28 0.87
N GLY A 236 13.23 -5.26 1.28
CA GLY A 236 11.93 -5.40 1.92
C GLY A 236 11.98 -6.16 3.25
N VAL A 237 10.84 -6.68 3.69
CA VAL A 237 10.71 -7.38 4.97
C VAL A 237 11.01 -8.88 4.89
N ASN A 238 11.12 -9.43 3.69
CA ASN A 238 11.36 -10.87 3.49
C ASN A 238 12.80 -11.22 3.87
N SER A 239 13.00 -12.44 4.37
CA SER A 239 14.33 -12.98 4.68
C SER A 239 15.21 -12.99 3.44
N ALA A 240 16.43 -12.50 3.58
CA ALA A 240 17.40 -12.47 2.50
C ALA A 240 18.27 -13.74 2.47
N THR A 241 18.91 -13.99 1.33
CA THR A 241 19.92 -15.04 1.25
C THR A 241 21.21 -14.54 1.91
N PRO A 242 21.74 -15.22 2.94
CA PRO A 242 22.96 -14.76 3.62
C PRO A 242 24.16 -14.83 2.68
N SER A 243 24.94 -13.75 2.62
CA SER A 243 26.27 -13.76 2.04
C SER A 243 27.23 -14.63 2.87
N LYS A 244 27.05 -14.62 4.20
CA LYS A 244 27.70 -15.53 5.16
C LYS A 244 26.78 -15.86 6.32
N GLN A 245 26.85 -17.10 6.79
CA GLN A 245 26.28 -17.51 8.06
C GLN A 245 27.38 -17.64 9.11
N ILE A 246 27.16 -17.07 10.29
CA ILE A 246 28.14 -17.01 11.38
C ILE A 246 27.51 -17.59 12.63
N ASN A 247 28.15 -18.59 13.22
CA ASN A 247 27.84 -19.06 14.56
C ASN A 247 28.73 -18.30 15.54
N TYR A 248 28.14 -17.48 16.39
CA TYR A 248 28.81 -16.58 17.31
C TYR A 248 28.59 -17.02 18.75
N SER A 249 29.67 -17.34 19.45
CA SER A 249 29.66 -17.83 20.84
C SER A 249 29.94 -16.74 21.89
N GLY A 250 30.21 -15.50 21.46
CA GLY A 250 30.58 -14.39 22.33
C GLY A 250 31.99 -13.84 22.14
N GLU A 251 32.80 -14.46 21.28
CA GLU A 251 34.17 -14.03 20.97
C GLU A 251 34.25 -13.24 19.67
N ALA A 252 35.14 -12.24 19.62
CA ALA A 252 35.29 -11.36 18.48
C ALA A 252 35.63 -12.10 17.18
N LEU A 253 35.02 -11.67 16.08
CA LEU A 253 35.21 -12.21 14.74
C LEU A 253 35.47 -11.10 13.73
N GLN A 254 36.37 -11.36 12.78
CA GLN A 254 36.60 -10.51 11.62
C GLN A 254 36.19 -11.26 10.35
N ILE A 255 35.31 -10.66 9.56
CA ILE A 255 34.64 -11.30 8.44
C ILE A 255 34.81 -10.45 7.19
N LYS A 256 35.55 -10.97 6.22
CA LYS A 256 35.65 -10.38 4.87
C LYS A 256 34.44 -10.77 4.02
N LEU A 257 33.83 -9.81 3.32
CA LEU A 257 32.67 -9.99 2.42
C LEU A 257 32.99 -9.55 0.99
#